data_AF-A0A960JP15-F1
#
_entry.id   AF-A0A960JP15-F1
#
_cell.length_a   1.000
_cell.length_b   1.000
_cell.length_c   1.000
_cell.angle_alpha   90.00
_cell.angle_beta   90.00
_cell.angle_gamma   90.00
#
_symmetry.space_group_name_H-M   'P 1'
#
loop_
_entity.id
_entity.type
_entity.pdbx_description
1 polymer ?
#
loop_
_entity_poly.entity_id
_entity_poly.type
_entity_poly.pdbx_seq_one_letter_code
_entity_poly.pdbx_strand_id
1 'polypeptide(L)' 'MTKVIKAWAPGRVNLIGDHTDYAGGLVFPMAIDLGTTVTLCPGGSTLTLRSGRRQSLNLT' A
#
# COMPACT_ATOMS: atom_id res chain seq x y z
N MET A 1 -1.05 -17.83 -23.16
CA MET A 1 -0.41 -17.54 -21.86
C MET A 1 -1.10 -16.32 -21.25
N THR A 2 -1.71 -16.45 -20.08
CA THR A 2 -2.39 -15.31 -19.41
C THR A 2 -1.35 -14.35 -18.87
N LYS A 3 -1.41 -13.08 -19.28
CA LYS A 3 -0.45 -12.06 -18.86
C LYS A 3 -0.66 -11.73 -17.39
N VAL A 4 0.36 -11.98 -16.56
CA VAL A 4 0.40 -11.49 -15.18
C VAL A 4 0.64 -9.98 -15.21
N ILE A 5 -0.16 -9.23 -14.44
CA ILE A 5 -0.02 -7.78 -14.27
C ILE A 5 0.59 -7.54 -12.90
N LYS A 6 1.66 -6.74 -12.84
CA LYS A 6 2.31 -6.35 -11.60
C LYS A 6 2.31 -4.82 -11.50
N ALA A 7 1.85 -4.30 -10.38
CA ALA A 7 1.88 -2.88 -10.05
C ALA A 7 2.56 -2.68 -8.70
N TRP A 8 3.31 -1.59 -8.55
CA TRP A 8 3.93 -1.18 -7.30
C TRP A 8 3.54 0.27 -7.00
N ALA A 9 3.22 0.54 -5.74
CA ALA A 9 2.97 1.88 -5.25
C ALA A 9 3.83 2.13 -3.99
N PRO A 10 4.55 3.26 -3.91
CA PRO A 10 5.28 3.63 -2.70
C PRO A 10 4.31 3.98 -1.58
N GLY A 11 4.73 3.71 -0.34
CA GLY A 11 4.16 4.37 0.83
C GLY A 11 4.60 5.84 0.87
N ARG A 12 4.02 6.59 1.79
CA ARG A 12 4.41 7.98 2.05
C ARG A 12 4.53 8.23 3.53
N VAL A 13 5.32 9.24 3.88
CA VAL A 13 5.32 9.88 5.19
C VAL A 13 5.03 11.37 5.02
N ASN A 14 4.47 12.01 6.03
CA ASN A 14 4.46 13.47 6.10
C ASN A 14 5.81 13.93 6.66
N LEU A 15 6.53 14.78 5.94
CA LEU A 15 7.75 15.40 6.47
C LEU A 15 7.41 16.49 7.50
N ILE A 16 6.27 17.18 7.30
CA ILE A 16 5.68 18.12 8.26
C ILE A 16 4.15 18.12 8.09
N GLY A 17 3.45 18.44 9.18
CA GLY A 17 2.00 18.64 9.20
C GLY A 17 1.17 17.43 9.66
N ASP A 18 1.78 16.43 10.28
CA ASP A 18 1.07 15.23 10.80
C ASP A 18 0.09 15.52 11.96
N HIS A 19 0.13 16.74 12.51
CA HIS A 19 -0.86 17.21 13.46
C HIS A 19 -1.81 18.28 12.90
N THR A 20 -1.59 18.70 11.66
CA THR A 20 -2.50 19.62 10.96
C THR A 20 -3.37 18.87 9.95
N ASP A 21 -2.95 17.68 9.52
CA ASP A 21 -3.63 16.85 8.55
C ASP A 21 -5.02 16.38 9.01
N TYR A 22 -5.16 15.98 10.28
CA TYR A 22 -6.44 15.60 10.86
C TYR A 22 -7.40 16.79 10.99
N ALA A 23 -6.87 18.01 10.99
CA ALA A 23 -7.64 19.25 11.04
C ALA A 23 -7.92 19.82 9.63
N GLY A 24 -7.57 19.10 8.56
CA GLY A 24 -7.76 19.55 7.18
C GLY A 24 -6.76 20.63 6.74
N GLY A 25 -5.67 20.81 7.48
CA GLY A 25 -4.58 21.72 7.13
C GLY A 25 -3.65 21.17 6.05
N LEU A 26 -2.69 21.99 5.62
CA LEU A 26 -1.69 21.58 4.64
C LEU A 26 -0.67 20.60 5.24
N VAL A 27 -0.14 19.75 4.38
CA VAL A 27 0.94 18.80 4.69
C VAL A 27 1.98 18.78 3.60
N PHE A 28 3.19 18.36 3.94
CA PHE A 28 4.21 18.05 2.95
C PHE A 28 4.50 16.55 2.92
N PRO A 29 3.80 15.78 2.08
CA PRO A 29 4.01 14.34 1.96
C PRO A 29 5.19 14.03 1.04
N MET A 30 5.93 12.98 1.37
CA MET A 30 7.03 12.46 0.56
C MET A 30 6.90 10.94 0.42
N ALA A 31 7.12 10.45 -0.80
CA ALA A 31 7.19 9.01 -1.06
C ALA A 31 8.41 8.39 -0.36
N ILE A 32 8.25 7.16 0.10
CA ILE A 32 9.34 6.36 0.70
C ILE A 32 9.50 5.04 -0.05
N ASP A 33 10.66 4.41 0.10
CA ASP A 33 10.98 3.14 -0.60
C ASP A 33 10.24 1.91 -0.02
N LEU A 34 9.51 2.07 1.08
CA LEU A 34 8.57 1.06 1.57
C LEU A 34 7.26 1.17 0.80
N GLY A 35 6.89 0.14 0.03
CA GLY A 35 5.70 0.17 -0.82
C GLY A 35 4.93 -1.15 -0.87
N THR A 36 3.77 -1.11 -1.54
CA THR A 36 2.91 -2.28 -1.76
C THR A 36 3.03 -2.74 -3.20
N THR A 37 3.26 -4.03 -3.40
CA THR A 37 3.18 -4.67 -4.71
C THR A 37 1.86 -5.43 -4.82
N VAL A 38 1.15 -5.24 -5.92
CA VAL A 38 -0.01 -6.06 -6.29
C VAL A 38 0.34 -6.85 -7.55
N THR A 39 0.07 -8.16 -7.49
CA THR A 39 0.19 -9.07 -8.63
C THR A 39 -1.20 -9.61 -8.96
N LEU A 40 -1.63 -9.42 -10.20
CA LEU A 40 -2.93 -9.86 -10.70
C LEU A 40 -2.74 -10.87 -11.83
N CYS A 41 -3.50 -11.95 -11.76
CA CYS A 41 -3.65 -12.92 -12.84
C CYS A 41 -5.11 -12.87 -13.29
N PRO A 42 -5.43 -12.31 -14.47
CA PRO A 42 -6.80 -12.30 -14.98
C PRO A 42 -7.34 -13.72 -15.13
N GLY A 43 -8.56 -13.99 -14.66
CA GLY A 43 -9.20 -15.29 -14.87
C GLY A 43 -10.57 -15.44 -14.21
N GLY A 44 -11.48 -16.12 -14.91
CA GLY A 44 -12.79 -16.56 -14.40
C GLY A 44 -13.75 -15.44 -13.99
N SER A 45 -14.79 -15.83 -13.26
CA SER A 45 -15.79 -14.93 -12.65
C SER A 45 -15.60 -14.74 -11.14
N THR A 46 -14.51 -15.30 -10.57
CA THR A 46 -14.23 -15.29 -9.14
C THR A 46 -12.95 -14.52 -8.85
N LEU A 47 -13.04 -13.55 -7.94
CA LEU A 47 -11.88 -12.80 -7.44
C LEU A 47 -11.38 -13.43 -6.13
N THR A 48 -10.12 -13.83 -6.07
CA THR A 48 -9.45 -14.26 -4.83
C THR A 48 -8.37 -13.25 -4.45
N LEU A 49 -8.45 -12.72 -3.23
CA LEU A 49 -7.48 -11.77 -2.69
C LEU A 49 -6.65 -12.45 -1.59
N ARG A 50 -5.31 -12.29 -1.65
CA ARG A 50 -4.39 -12.79 -0.63
C ARG A 50 -3.41 -11.69 -0.25
N SER A 51 -3.27 -11.45 1.05
CA SER A 51 -2.20 -10.60 1.59
C SER A 51 -0.99 -11.47 1.91
N GLY A 52 0.20 -11.07 1.45
CA GLY A 52 1.45 -11.77 1.71
C GLY A 52 2.16 -11.35 3.00
N ARG A 53 1.72 -10.27 3.66
CA ARG A 53 2.41 -9.73 4.85
C ARG A 53 1.93 -10.45 6.12
N ARG A 54 2.55 -11.57 6.47
CA ARG A 54 2.61 -12.00 7.90
C ARG A 54 3.57 -11.07 8.61
N GLN A 55 3.07 -9.97 9.19
CA GLN A 55 3.75 -9.39 10.35
C GLN A 55 3.16 -10.10 11.58
N SER A 56 3.94 -10.98 12.20
CA SER A 56 3.70 -11.32 13.61
C SER A 56 3.96 -10.03 14.38
N LEU A 57 2.89 -9.34 14.73
CA LEU A 57 2.92 -8.33 15.76
C LEU A 57 2.70 -9.09 17.06
N ASN A 58 3.77 -9.28 17.83
CA ASN A 58 3.63 -9.58 19.25
C ASN A 58 3.04 -8.34 19.90
N LEU A 59 1.72 -8.24 19.90
CA LEU A 59 1.04 -7.36 20.84
C LEU A 59 1.12 -8.07 22.19
N THR A 60 1.91 -7.52 23.10
CA THR A 60 1.80 -7.85 24.54
C THR A 60 0.58 -7.14 25.09
#